data_AF-A0A522AVG0-F1
#
_entry.id   AF-A0A522AVG0-F1
#
_cell.length_a   1.000
_cell.length_b   1.000
_cell.length_c   1.000
_cell.angle_alpha   90.00
_cell.angle_beta   90.00
_cell.angle_gamma   90.00
#
_symmetry.space_group_name_H-M   'P 1'
#
loop_
_entity.id
_entity.type
_entity.pdbx_description
1 polymer ?
#
loop_
_entity_poly.entity_id
_entity_poly.type
_entity_poly.pdbx_seq_one_letter_code
_entity_poly.pdbx_strand_id
1 'polypeptide(L)'
;MTRHRRRHLLQAAAASVALTIVFAGVTNAHGPDPLLGGALWAQDQAVTYQWRAGQAPPAWMATAIDNAAADVNRSRGSRAATFSRVTSGAASTIAYGEPTGCSSAGLACADRSGAPASFKMWFRAQNFVFDWGTLRWCEGLTTIANG
;
A
#
# COMPACT_ATOMS: atom_id res chain seq x y z
N MET A 1 -60.27 43.86 -17.58
CA MET A 1 -59.09 44.59 -18.10
C MET A 1 -57.88 44.23 -17.24
N THR A 2 -57.08 43.27 -17.72
CA THR A 2 -55.66 43.45 -18.14
C THR A 2 -54.64 43.61 -17.01
N ARG A 3 -53.94 42.52 -16.63
CA ARG A 3 -52.51 42.49 -16.24
C ARG A 3 -51.98 41.06 -15.97
N HIS A 4 -52.24 40.12 -16.89
CA HIS A 4 -51.37 38.95 -17.08
C HIS A 4 -50.43 39.26 -18.24
N ARG A 5 -49.19 38.73 -18.21
CA ARG A 5 -48.11 38.86 -19.22
C ARG A 5 -47.17 40.05 -19.03
N ARG A 6 -46.19 39.95 -18.12
CA ARG A 6 -44.95 40.79 -18.18
C ARG A 6 -43.79 40.33 -17.29
N ARG A 7 -43.65 39.03 -17.00
CA ARG A 7 -42.50 38.52 -16.20
C ARG A 7 -41.85 37.24 -16.74
N HIS A 8 -42.06 36.89 -18.01
CA HIS A 8 -41.41 35.72 -18.64
C HIS A 8 -40.41 36.11 -19.75
N LEU A 9 -39.98 37.37 -19.80
CA LEU A 9 -39.06 37.89 -20.82
C LEU A 9 -37.88 38.66 -20.18
N LEU A 10 -37.24 38.04 -19.19
CA LEU A 10 -35.83 38.28 -18.87
C LEU A 10 -35.16 36.91 -19.05
N GLN A 11 -34.88 36.51 -20.28
CA GLN A 11 -33.57 36.74 -20.90
C GLN A 11 -32.46 36.28 -19.92
N ALA A 12 -32.11 34.99 -19.91
CA ALA A 12 -31.38 34.31 -20.99
C ALA A 12 -30.04 35.01 -21.28
N ALA A 13 -29.16 35.06 -20.28
CA ALA A 13 -27.73 35.34 -20.46
C ALA A 13 -26.96 35.05 -19.16
N ALA A 14 -27.00 33.80 -18.68
CA ALA A 14 -26.00 33.28 -17.75
C ALA A 14 -25.69 31.88 -18.23
N ALA A 15 -24.88 31.83 -19.29
CA ALA A 15 -23.52 31.32 -19.16
C ALA A 15 -23.57 29.83 -18.83
N SER A 16 -23.69 29.01 -19.89
CA SER A 16 -22.61 28.15 -20.40
C SER A 16 -21.44 27.88 -19.44
N VAL A 17 -21.69 27.56 -18.17
CA VAL A 17 -20.68 27.08 -17.25
C VAL A 17 -20.52 25.59 -17.52
N ALA A 18 -19.54 25.32 -18.39
CA ALA A 18 -18.63 24.20 -18.24
C ALA A 18 -19.29 22.84 -18.01
N LEU A 19 -19.95 22.32 -19.05
CA LEU A 19 -20.01 20.87 -19.25
C LEU A 19 -18.73 20.38 -19.94
N THR A 20 -17.57 20.81 -19.43
CA THR A 20 -16.33 20.05 -19.58
C THR A 20 -16.42 18.89 -18.61
N ILE A 21 -17.23 17.89 -18.97
CA ILE A 21 -17.00 16.52 -18.51
C ILE A 21 -15.65 16.16 -19.10
N VAL A 22 -14.60 16.52 -18.36
CA VAL A 22 -13.29 15.91 -18.50
C VAL A 22 -13.59 14.42 -18.44
N PHE A 23 -13.41 13.74 -19.56
CA PHE A 23 -13.20 12.31 -19.55
C PHE A 23 -11.99 12.12 -18.63
N ALA A 24 -12.24 11.97 -17.33
CA ALA A 24 -11.33 11.32 -16.43
C ALA A 24 -11.23 9.93 -17.03
N GLY A 25 -10.28 9.78 -17.96
CA GLY A 25 -9.89 8.49 -18.47
C GLY A 25 -9.75 7.64 -17.23
N VAL A 26 -10.56 6.58 -17.17
CA VAL A 26 -10.50 5.60 -16.10
C VAL A 26 -9.04 5.25 -15.98
N THR A 27 -8.39 5.76 -14.94
CA THR A 27 -7.05 5.33 -14.60
C THR A 27 -7.27 3.90 -14.16
N ASN A 28 -7.11 2.96 -15.09
CA ASN A 28 -6.89 1.57 -14.76
C ASN A 28 -5.54 1.53 -14.04
N ALA A 29 -5.55 1.92 -12.78
CA ALA A 29 -4.46 1.68 -11.85
C ALA A 29 -4.49 0.20 -11.47
N HIS A 30 -4.35 -0.67 -12.49
CA HIS A 30 -3.68 -1.92 -12.25
C HIS A 30 -2.20 -1.55 -12.25
N GLY A 31 -1.72 -1.09 -11.09
CA GLY A 31 -0.31 -1.22 -10.75
C GLY A 31 0.10 -2.70 -10.90
N PRO A 32 1.39 -3.04 -10.89
CA PRO A 32 1.79 -4.43 -10.99
C PRO A 32 1.15 -5.19 -9.83
N ASP A 33 0.01 -5.84 -10.07
CA ASP A 33 -0.47 -6.91 -9.20
C ASP A 33 0.58 -7.98 -9.41
N PRO A 34 1.48 -8.20 -8.45
CA PRO A 34 2.46 -9.25 -8.64
C PRO A 34 1.66 -10.53 -8.87
N LEU A 35 1.95 -11.18 -10.00
CA LEU A 35 1.49 -12.54 -10.28
C LEU A 35 2.20 -13.44 -9.26
N LEU A 36 1.67 -13.46 -8.04
CA LEU A 36 2.16 -14.28 -6.96
C LEU A 36 1.62 -15.68 -7.23
N GLY A 37 2.38 -16.49 -7.96
CA GLY A 37 2.18 -17.94 -7.96
C GLY A 37 2.10 -18.48 -6.51
N GLY A 38 1.50 -19.66 -6.35
CA GLY A 38 1.31 -20.30 -5.04
C GLY A 38 -0.12 -20.19 -4.50
N ALA A 39 -0.40 -20.99 -3.48
CA ALA A 39 -1.73 -21.09 -2.89
C ALA A 39 -2.19 -19.73 -2.31
N LEU A 40 -3.47 -19.42 -2.45
CA LEU A 40 -4.08 -18.29 -1.74
C LEU A 40 -4.32 -18.67 -0.27
N TRP A 41 -4.35 -17.66 0.61
CA TRP A 41 -4.82 -17.88 1.97
C TRP A 41 -6.33 -18.10 1.96
N ALA A 42 -6.81 -18.95 2.87
CA ALA A 42 -8.24 -19.14 3.05
C ALA A 42 -8.90 -17.87 3.63
N GLN A 43 -10.21 -17.78 3.47
CA GLN A 43 -10.98 -16.72 4.11
C GLN A 43 -10.80 -16.78 5.63
N ASP A 44 -10.64 -15.60 6.24
CA ASP A 44 -10.45 -15.44 7.69
C ASP A 44 -9.25 -16.22 8.27
N GLN A 45 -8.34 -16.74 7.42
CA GLN A 45 -7.16 -17.47 7.88
C GLN A 45 -6.29 -16.57 8.74
N ALA A 46 -5.96 -17.01 9.95
CA ALA A 46 -4.98 -16.35 10.79
C ALA A 46 -3.56 -16.59 10.24
N VAL A 47 -2.86 -15.50 9.93
CA VAL A 47 -1.48 -15.51 9.46
C VAL A 47 -0.64 -14.71 10.44
N THR A 48 0.14 -15.42 11.26
CA THR A 48 1.07 -14.77 12.18
C THR A 48 2.39 -14.47 11.49
N TYR A 49 3.01 -13.37 11.87
CA TYR A 49 4.36 -13.02 11.44
C TYR A 49 5.19 -12.52 12.61
N GLN A 50 6.50 -12.58 12.47
CA GLN A 50 7.46 -12.01 13.41
C GLN A 50 8.61 -11.31 12.67
N TRP A 51 9.37 -10.52 13.41
CA TRP A 51 10.63 -10.01 12.89
C TRP A 51 11.66 -11.14 12.81
N ARG A 52 12.48 -11.14 11.76
CA ARG A 52 13.64 -12.01 11.69
C ARG A 52 14.66 -11.56 12.75
N ALA A 53 15.24 -12.53 13.47
CA ALA A 53 16.20 -12.26 14.53
C ALA A 53 17.37 -11.39 14.03
N GLY A 54 17.68 -10.31 14.76
CA GLY A 54 18.72 -9.35 14.39
C GLY A 54 18.39 -8.43 13.20
N GLN A 55 17.21 -8.57 12.59
CA GLN A 55 16.77 -7.80 11.42
C GLN A 55 15.41 -7.14 11.67
N ALA A 56 15.21 -6.65 12.90
CA ALA A 56 14.00 -5.93 13.24
C ALA A 56 13.98 -4.56 12.52
N PRO A 57 12.83 -4.16 11.94
CA PRO A 57 12.72 -2.85 11.33
C PRO A 57 12.84 -1.72 12.37
N PRO A 58 13.28 -0.52 11.96
CA PRO A 58 13.21 0.66 12.81
C PRO A 58 11.75 0.98 13.17
N ALA A 59 11.55 1.72 14.27
CA ALA A 59 10.23 1.93 14.86
C ALA A 59 9.19 2.47 13.86
N TRP A 60 9.55 3.44 13.02
CA TRP A 60 8.65 3.99 12.00
C TRP A 60 8.14 2.93 11.02
N MET A 61 9.00 2.02 10.57
CA MET A 61 8.62 0.94 9.64
C MET A 61 7.83 -0.14 10.37
N ALA A 62 8.26 -0.52 11.57
CA ALA A 62 7.56 -1.51 12.40
C ALA A 62 6.12 -1.07 12.65
N THR A 63 5.91 0.19 13.06
CA THR A 63 4.60 0.79 13.27
C THR A 63 3.79 0.82 11.97
N ALA A 64 4.38 1.19 10.84
CA ALA A 64 3.67 1.19 9.55
C ALA A 64 3.20 -0.22 9.14
N ILE A 65 4.03 -1.25 9.32
CA ILE A 65 3.68 -2.64 9.03
C ILE A 65 2.56 -3.14 9.94
N ASP A 66 2.66 -2.89 11.25
CA ASP A 66 1.63 -3.26 12.22
C ASP A 66 0.30 -2.56 11.91
N ASN A 67 0.35 -1.27 11.53
CA ASN A 67 -0.82 -0.50 11.12
C ASN A 67 -1.45 -1.03 9.84
N ALA A 68 -0.66 -1.42 8.84
CA ALA A 68 -1.15 -2.02 7.61
C ALA A 68 -1.83 -3.38 7.87
N ALA A 69 -1.24 -4.22 8.73
CA ALA A 69 -1.87 -5.46 9.16
C ALA A 69 -3.21 -5.20 9.87
N ALA A 70 -3.24 -4.20 10.77
CA ALA A 70 -4.47 -3.81 11.46
C ALA A 70 -5.53 -3.24 10.49
N ASP A 71 -5.12 -2.48 9.49
CA ASP A 71 -6.02 -1.89 8.49
C ASP A 71 -6.67 -2.96 7.61
N VAL A 72 -5.87 -3.90 7.07
CA VAL A 72 -6.37 -5.07 6.34
C VAL A 72 -7.34 -5.89 7.19
N ASN A 73 -7.05 -6.05 8.49
CA ASN A 73 -7.93 -6.75 9.42
C ASN A 73 -9.25 -6.01 9.70
N ARG A 74 -9.33 -4.69 9.49
CA ARG A 74 -10.55 -3.88 9.67
C ARG A 74 -11.42 -3.84 8.43
N SER A 75 -10.83 -3.87 7.23
CA SER A 75 -11.55 -3.91 5.95
C SER A 75 -12.15 -5.30 5.68
N ARG A 76 -13.11 -5.73 6.52
CA ARG A 76 -13.59 -7.13 6.60
C ARG A 76 -14.69 -7.51 5.61
N GLY A 77 -15.12 -6.58 4.75
CA GLY A 77 -16.10 -6.88 3.71
C GLY A 77 -15.64 -7.99 2.74
N SER A 78 -14.33 -8.21 2.61
CA SER A 78 -13.72 -9.17 1.70
C SER A 78 -13.40 -10.55 2.31
N ARG A 79 -13.57 -10.74 3.63
CA ARG A 79 -13.14 -11.97 4.36
C ARG A 79 -11.71 -12.42 4.03
N ALA A 80 -10.79 -11.48 3.79
CA ALA A 80 -9.39 -11.78 3.55
C ALA A 80 -8.73 -12.42 4.79
N ALA A 81 -7.53 -12.99 4.61
CA ALA A 81 -6.70 -13.46 5.71
C ALA A 81 -6.43 -12.34 6.73
N THR A 82 -6.28 -12.72 8.00
CA THR A 82 -5.97 -11.79 9.08
C THR A 82 -4.50 -11.88 9.49
N PHE A 83 -3.84 -10.75 9.60
CA PHE A 83 -2.40 -10.69 9.89
C PHE A 83 -2.15 -10.20 11.30
N SER A 84 -1.29 -10.88 12.05
CA SER A 84 -0.92 -10.45 13.41
C SER A 84 0.55 -10.68 13.70
N ARG A 85 1.18 -9.72 14.37
CA ARG A 85 2.56 -9.85 14.81
C ARG A 85 2.63 -10.63 16.12
N VAL A 86 3.51 -11.61 16.19
CA VAL A 86 3.88 -12.32 17.42
C VAL A 86 5.36 -12.11 17.73
N THR A 87 5.75 -12.32 18.99
CA THR A 87 7.15 -12.15 19.43
C THR A 87 8.03 -13.36 19.08
N SER A 88 7.43 -14.54 18.90
CA SER A 88 8.13 -15.79 18.58
C SER A 88 7.16 -16.84 18.04
N GLY A 89 7.68 -17.84 17.33
CA GLY A 89 6.92 -19.00 16.87
C GLY A 89 6.06 -18.75 15.62
N ALA A 90 6.19 -17.59 14.97
CA ALA A 90 5.52 -17.34 13.70
C ALA A 90 6.22 -18.08 12.55
N ALA A 91 5.43 -18.69 11.67
CA ALA A 91 5.93 -19.31 10.45
C ALA A 91 6.34 -18.26 9.39
N SER A 92 5.73 -17.07 9.43
CA SER A 92 6.05 -15.98 8.51
C SER A 92 7.04 -14.99 9.13
N THR A 93 7.95 -14.47 8.32
CA THR A 93 8.99 -13.55 8.80
C THR A 93 9.09 -12.30 7.96
N ILE A 94 9.29 -11.16 8.60
CA ILE A 94 9.65 -9.90 7.96
C ILE A 94 11.03 -9.48 8.44
N ALA A 95 11.90 -9.05 7.52
CA ALA A 95 13.28 -8.68 7.79
C ALA A 95 13.59 -7.29 7.23
N TYR A 96 14.39 -6.53 7.97
CA TYR A 96 14.95 -5.25 7.55
C TYR A 96 16.48 -5.29 7.62
N GLY A 97 17.13 -4.95 6.51
CA GLY A 97 18.58 -4.98 6.36
C GLY A 97 19.12 -6.27 5.73
N GLU A 98 20.45 -6.38 5.67
CA GLU A 98 21.15 -7.49 5.04
C GLU A 98 21.41 -8.65 6.00
N PRO A 99 21.50 -9.90 5.50
CA PRO A 99 21.25 -10.31 4.12
C PRO A 99 19.75 -10.28 3.78
N THR A 100 19.43 -9.73 2.60
CA THR A 100 18.09 -9.77 2.02
C THR A 100 17.89 -10.98 1.10
N GLY A 101 16.64 -11.45 0.99
CA GLY A 101 16.22 -12.43 -0.02
C GLY A 101 15.91 -11.81 -1.39
N CYS A 102 16.05 -10.49 -1.53
CA CYS A 102 15.71 -9.78 -2.77
C CYS A 102 16.81 -9.88 -3.82
N SER A 103 16.43 -9.70 -5.08
CA SER A 103 17.39 -9.46 -6.17
C SER A 103 18.26 -8.24 -5.87
N SER A 104 19.42 -8.14 -6.53
CA SER A 104 20.37 -7.03 -6.34
C SER A 104 19.74 -5.65 -6.53
N ALA A 105 18.75 -5.50 -7.42
CA ALA A 105 18.05 -4.25 -7.68
C ALA A 105 16.79 -4.03 -6.81
N GLY A 106 16.36 -5.04 -6.03
CA GLY A 106 15.13 -4.97 -5.24
C GLY A 106 15.29 -4.13 -3.97
N LEU A 107 14.43 -3.13 -3.77
CA LEU A 107 14.32 -2.36 -2.53
C LEU A 107 13.66 -3.17 -1.41
N ALA A 108 12.64 -3.91 -1.80
CA ALA A 108 11.89 -4.82 -0.96
C ALA A 108 11.33 -5.95 -1.84
N CYS A 109 11.03 -7.08 -1.24
CA CYS A 109 10.47 -8.23 -1.94
C CYS A 109 9.68 -9.09 -0.95
N ALA A 110 8.72 -9.82 -1.49
CA ALA A 110 7.96 -10.82 -0.75
C ALA A 110 8.07 -12.17 -1.45
N ASP A 111 8.18 -13.23 -0.66
CA ASP A 111 8.12 -14.62 -1.08
C ASP A 111 6.90 -15.27 -0.42
N ARG A 112 6.01 -15.77 -1.27
CA ARG A 112 4.76 -16.43 -0.88
C ARG A 112 4.73 -17.89 -1.35
N SER A 113 5.86 -18.45 -1.79
CA SER A 113 5.96 -19.85 -2.21
C SER A 113 5.58 -20.83 -1.10
N GLY A 114 5.73 -20.43 0.16
CA GLY A 114 5.32 -21.19 1.34
C GLY A 114 3.85 -21.04 1.75
N ALA A 115 3.02 -20.34 0.97
CA ALA A 115 1.60 -20.22 1.27
C ALA A 115 0.86 -21.56 1.13
N PRO A 116 -0.19 -21.81 1.93
CA PRO A 116 -0.79 -20.88 2.89
C PRO A 116 -0.08 -20.87 4.26
N ALA A 117 0.95 -21.68 4.47
CA ALA A 117 1.58 -21.87 5.79
C ALA A 117 2.48 -20.69 6.21
N SER A 118 3.10 -20.00 5.27
CA SER A 118 4.07 -18.94 5.56
C SER A 118 4.22 -17.95 4.42
N PHE A 119 4.80 -16.80 4.75
CA PHE A 119 5.42 -15.89 3.79
C PHE A 119 6.73 -15.36 4.35
N LYS A 120 7.55 -14.81 3.48
CA LYS A 120 8.74 -14.03 3.87
C LYS A 120 8.69 -12.69 3.19
N MET A 121 9.14 -11.65 3.87
CA MET A 121 9.27 -10.32 3.30
C MET A 121 10.57 -9.70 3.76
N TRP A 122 11.25 -9.00 2.86
CA TRP A 122 12.50 -8.32 3.15
C TRP A 122 12.44 -6.89 2.66
N PHE A 123 13.07 -6.01 3.43
CA PHE A 123 13.30 -4.61 3.09
C PHE A 123 14.80 -4.34 3.20
N ARG A 124 15.39 -3.69 2.19
CA ARG A 124 16.74 -3.16 2.33
C ARG A 124 16.73 -1.96 3.27
N ALA A 125 17.82 -1.80 4.01
CA ALA A 125 17.94 -0.74 4.99
C ALA A 125 17.95 0.65 4.32
N GLN A 126 17.43 1.64 5.03
CA GLN A 126 17.70 3.05 4.77
C GLN A 126 19.20 3.25 4.55
N ASN A 127 19.54 4.06 3.54
CA ASN A 127 20.91 4.32 3.11
C ASN A 127 21.63 3.13 2.46
N PHE A 128 20.94 2.04 2.10
CA PHE A 128 21.53 1.00 1.26
C PHE A 128 21.98 1.58 -0.07
N VAL A 129 23.19 1.24 -0.51
CA VAL A 129 23.82 1.76 -1.72
C VAL A 129 23.52 0.82 -2.90
N PHE A 130 22.93 1.39 -3.94
CA PHE A 130 22.79 0.80 -5.26
C PHE A 130 23.76 1.44 -6.24
N ASP A 131 23.92 0.83 -7.41
CA ASP A 131 24.65 1.40 -8.55
C ASP A 131 24.03 2.71 -9.04
N TRP A 132 22.72 2.88 -8.90
CA TRP A 132 21.98 4.08 -9.32
C TRP A 132 21.73 5.10 -8.19
N GLY A 133 22.19 4.85 -6.96
CA GLY A 133 22.03 5.82 -5.87
C GLY A 133 21.94 5.19 -4.48
N THR A 134 21.36 5.93 -3.53
CA THR A 134 21.22 5.49 -2.14
C THR A 134 19.75 5.45 -1.76
N LEU A 135 19.29 4.35 -1.17
CA LEU A 135 17.90 4.16 -0.76
C LEU A 135 17.48 5.18 0.28
N ARG A 136 16.36 5.86 0.02
CA ARG A 136 15.70 6.76 0.96
C ARG A 136 14.23 6.38 1.12
N TRP A 137 13.89 5.79 2.25
CA TRP A 137 12.52 5.59 2.70
C TRP A 137 11.96 6.91 3.23
N CYS A 138 10.73 7.27 2.86
CA CYS A 138 10.11 8.55 3.24
C CYS A 138 10.11 8.77 4.77
N GLU A 139 9.76 7.72 5.52
CA GLU A 139 9.69 7.71 6.98
C GLU A 139 11.08 7.56 7.66
N GLY A 140 12.13 7.27 6.87
CA GLY A 140 13.50 7.13 7.36
C GLY A 140 14.29 8.44 7.40
N LEU A 141 13.71 9.54 6.93
CA LEU A 141 14.36 10.84 6.84
C LEU A 141 14.02 11.72 8.04
N THR A 142 15.02 12.36 8.64
CA THR A 142 14.82 13.37 9.70
C THR A 142 14.46 14.75 9.14
N THR A 143 14.71 14.97 7.85
CA THR A 143 14.37 16.18 7.10
C THR A 143 13.94 15.80 5.69
N ILE A 144 12.91 16.44 5.15
CA ILE A 144 12.48 16.22 3.76
C ILE A 144 13.69 16.48 2.85
N ALA A 145 14.05 15.48 2.04
CA ALA A 145 15.24 15.56 1.20
C ALA A 145 15.08 16.51 0.01
N ASN A 146 13.84 16.86 -0.36
CA ASN A 146 13.48 17.78 -1.43
C ASN A 146 12.39 18.74 -0.92
N GLY A 147 12.79 19.78 -0.18
CA GLY A 147 11.94 20.87 0.29
C GLY A 147 12.66 22.18 0.11
#